data_AF-A0A923FYR1-F1
#
_entry.id   AF-A0A923FYR1-F1
#
_cell.length_a   1.000
_cell.length_b   1.000
_cell.length_c   1.000
_cell.angle_alpha   90.00
_cell.angle_beta   90.00
_cell.angle_gamma   90.00
#
_symmetry.space_group_name_H-M   'P 1'
#
loop_
_entity.id
_entity.type
_entity.pdbx_description
1 polymer ?
#
loop_
_entity_poly.entity_id
_entity_poly.type
_entity_poly.pdbx_seq_one_letter_code
_entity_poly.pdbx_strand_id
1 'polypeptide(L)'
;MNGWGVRVIALLLIVASYWGTYQHGRSVERAQCAKASAQRDSGDRLAEVLGERSAREEEQRRAQAQEEARAHAQEERTIADAGASGADAAGQRLRDDGAKLAASVSCTGTDTAAIARGQAATRAAMVLSDLLARADARAGELAKAYDRARIAGRTCEASYDALQRHQ
;
A
#
# COMPACT_ATOMS: atom_id res chain seq x y z
N MET A 1 46.53 55.14 66.02
CA MET A 1 45.40 54.28 65.58
C MET A 1 44.98 53.42 66.76
N ASN A 2 43.77 53.61 67.27
CA ASN A 2 43.29 52.85 68.43
C ASN A 2 43.14 51.37 68.02
N GLY A 3 43.59 50.43 68.86
CA GLY A 3 43.59 48.99 68.56
C GLY A 3 42.22 48.42 68.17
N TRP A 4 41.13 49.15 68.46
CA TRP A 4 39.78 48.84 68.03
C TRP A 4 39.57 49.00 66.51
N GLY A 5 40.11 50.05 65.88
CA GLY A 5 39.95 50.28 64.43
C GLY A 5 40.65 49.21 63.58
N VAL A 6 41.82 48.75 64.02
CA VAL A 6 42.56 47.66 63.36
C VAL A 6 41.79 46.34 63.44
N ARG A 7 41.15 46.05 64.58
CA ARG A 7 40.33 44.84 64.76
C ARG A 7 39.08 44.84 63.86
N VAL A 8 38.41 45.98 63.72
CA VAL A 8 37.24 46.11 62.82
C VAL A 8 37.64 45.90 61.36
N ILE A 9 38.76 46.49 60.92
CA ILE A 9 39.26 46.30 59.55
C ILE A 9 39.62 44.83 59.31
N ALA A 10 40.30 44.18 60.26
CA ALA A 10 40.63 42.76 60.14
C ALA A 10 39.38 41.87 60.03
N LEU A 11 38.34 42.14 60.83
CA LEU A 11 37.07 41.41 60.75
C LEU A 11 36.36 41.61 59.41
N LEU A 12 36.32 42.84 58.89
CA LEU A 12 35.71 43.13 57.59
C LEU A 12 36.43 42.42 56.45
N LEU A 13 37.77 42.33 56.49
CA LEU A 13 38.55 41.58 55.49
C LEU A 13 38.25 40.09 55.54
N ILE A 14 38.09 39.51 56.73
CA ILE A 14 37.71 38.10 56.89
C ILE A 14 36.32 37.86 56.29
N VAL A 15 35.33 38.69 56.64
CA VAL A 15 33.97 38.57 56.11
C VAL A 15 33.94 38.75 54.59
N ALA A 16 34.66 39.74 54.05
CA ALA A 16 34.76 39.97 52.61
C ALA A 16 35.41 38.78 51.87
N SER A 17 36.46 38.17 52.44
CA SER A 17 37.10 36.99 51.87
C SER A 17 36.15 35.78 51.84
N TYR A 18 35.42 35.54 52.94
CA TYR A 18 34.46 34.45 53.03
C TYR A 18 33.27 34.64 52.10
N TRP A 19 32.78 35.88 51.98
CA TRP A 19 31.74 36.23 51.04
C TRP A 19 32.19 36.03 49.58
N GLY A 20 33.43 36.42 49.26
CA GLY A 20 34.03 36.21 47.95
C GLY A 20 34.12 34.74 47.58
N THR A 21 34.60 33.89 48.48
CA THR A 21 34.69 32.44 48.24
C THR A 21 33.30 31.80 48.12
N TYR A 22 32.33 32.22 48.92
CA TYR A 22 30.95 31.74 48.84
C TYR A 22 30.27 32.10 47.51
N GLN A 23 30.38 33.36 47.09
CA GLN A 23 29.83 33.83 45.81
C GLN A 23 30.51 33.13 44.63
N HIS A 24 31.84 32.96 44.70
CA HIS A 24 32.59 32.23 43.70
C HIS A 24 32.13 30.78 43.59
N GLY A 25 32.00 30.07 44.73
CA GLY A 25 31.45 28.71 44.76
C GLY A 25 30.05 28.62 44.15
N ARG A 26 29.14 29.54 44.53
CA ARG A 26 27.79 29.60 43.93
C ARG A 26 27.78 29.89 42.44
N SER A 27 28.72 30.68 41.94
CA SER A 27 28.83 30.99 40.51
C SER A 27 29.31 29.77 39.72
N VAL A 28 30.28 29.02 40.26
CA VAL A 28 30.82 27.81 39.65
C VAL A 28 29.75 26.72 39.62
N GLU A 29 29.03 26.49 40.72
CA GLU A 29 27.93 25.52 40.77
C GLU A 29 26.83 25.83 39.74
N ARG A 30 26.43 27.10 39.63
CA ARG A 30 25.45 27.53 38.62
C ARG A 30 25.98 27.32 37.20
N ALA A 31 27.24 27.64 36.94
CA ALA A 31 27.85 27.46 35.62
C ALA A 31 27.96 25.98 35.23
N GLN A 32 28.34 25.10 36.17
CA GLN A 32 28.39 23.66 35.95
C GLN A 32 26.99 23.08 35.71
N CYS A 33 26.01 23.48 36.52
CA CYS A 33 24.62 23.06 36.35
C CYS A 33 24.05 23.51 34.99
N ALA A 34 24.29 24.77 34.60
CA ALA A 34 23.84 25.31 33.32
C ALA A 34 24.51 24.60 32.12
N LYS A 35 25.80 24.25 32.24
CA LYS A 35 26.49 23.47 31.21
C LYS A 35 25.93 22.05 31.11
N ALA A 36 25.70 21.40 32.25
CA ALA A 36 25.14 20.05 32.30
C ALA A 36 23.68 20.01 31.82
N SER A 37 22.87 21.05 32.07
CA SER A 37 21.52 21.16 31.51
C SER A 37 21.56 21.39 30.01
N ALA A 38 22.38 22.33 29.53
CA ALA A 38 22.51 22.60 28.10
C ALA A 38 22.96 21.36 27.30
N GLN A 39 23.88 20.57 27.85
CA GLN A 39 24.32 19.32 27.23
C GLN A 39 23.19 18.28 27.17
N ARG A 40 22.39 18.15 28.24
CA ARG A 40 21.21 17.28 28.26
C ARG A 40 20.15 17.74 27.26
N ASP A 41 19.78 19.01 27.29
CA ASP A 41 18.78 19.58 26.36
C ASP A 41 19.20 19.38 24.89
N SER A 42 20.50 19.51 24.60
CA SER A 42 21.01 19.24 23.25
C SER A 42 20.92 17.77 22.85
N GLY A 43 21.18 16.86 23.79
CA GLY A 43 21.03 15.42 23.59
C GLY A 43 19.57 15.01 23.41
N ASP A 44 18.68 15.57 24.23
CA ASP A 44 17.24 15.31 24.17
C ASP A 44 16.65 15.79 22.84
N ARG A 45 17.00 17.00 22.39
CA ARG A 45 16.59 17.50 21.06
C ARG A 45 17.13 16.65 19.92
N LEU A 46 18.38 16.19 20.01
CA LEU A 46 18.94 15.32 18.98
C LEU A 46 18.21 13.98 18.95
N ALA A 47 17.94 13.39 20.12
CA ALA A 47 17.19 12.14 20.24
C ALA A 47 15.76 12.29 19.72
N GLU A 48 15.09 13.41 19.98
CA GLU A 48 13.77 13.74 19.45
C GLU A 48 13.80 13.81 17.92
N VAL A 49 14.70 14.60 17.33
CA VAL A 49 14.79 14.74 15.87
C VAL A 49 15.16 13.42 15.18
N LEU A 50 16.05 12.62 15.76
CA LEU A 50 16.39 11.30 15.23
C LEU A 50 15.20 10.33 15.36
N GLY A 51 14.49 10.37 16.48
CA GLY A 51 13.26 9.62 16.70
C GLY A 51 12.19 9.96 15.66
N GLU A 52 11.90 11.25 15.46
CA GLU A 52 10.96 11.71 14.45
C GLU A 52 11.37 11.30 13.03
N ARG A 53 12.64 11.47 12.66
CA ARG A 53 13.11 11.05 11.32
C ARG A 53 12.97 9.56 11.10
N SER A 54 13.38 8.74 12.07
CA SER A 54 13.24 7.28 11.96
C SER A 54 11.77 6.85 11.87
N ALA A 55 10.88 7.49 12.63
CA ALA A 55 9.44 7.26 12.55
C ALA A 55 8.88 7.67 11.17
N ARG A 56 9.28 8.82 10.64
CA ARG A 56 8.87 9.30 9.31
C ARG A 56 9.38 8.40 8.18
N GLU A 57 10.62 7.92 8.25
CA GLU A 57 11.15 6.97 7.28
C GLU A 57 10.36 5.66 7.30
N GLU A 58 10.00 5.16 8.48
CA GLU A 58 9.17 3.97 8.62
C GLU A 58 7.75 4.17 8.07
N GLU A 59 7.12 5.32 8.37
CA GLU A 59 5.83 5.71 7.78
C GLU A 59 5.90 5.77 6.25
N GLN A 60 6.95 6.39 5.70
CA GLN A 60 7.14 6.51 4.24
C GLN A 60 7.36 5.14 3.59
N ARG A 61 8.18 4.27 4.19
CA ARG A 61 8.40 2.90 3.69
C ARG A 61 7.09 2.11 3.66
N ARG A 62 6.28 2.20 4.73
CA ARG A 62 4.97 1.53 4.78
C ARG A 62 4.01 2.08 3.74
N ALA A 63 3.95 3.41 3.59
CA ALA A 63 3.11 4.04 2.58
C ALA A 63 3.51 3.61 1.16
N GLN A 64 4.81 3.57 0.88
CA GLN A 64 5.33 3.13 -0.41
C GLN A 64 5.01 1.66 -0.70
N ALA A 65 5.23 0.75 0.25
CA ALA A 65 4.89 -0.66 0.08
C ALA A 65 3.39 -0.87 -0.19
N GLN A 66 2.51 -0.09 0.48
CA GLN A 66 1.07 -0.13 0.23
C GLN A 66 0.70 0.42 -1.15
N GLU A 67 1.35 1.50 -1.58
CA GLU A 67 1.12 2.09 -2.91
C GLU A 67 1.59 1.16 -4.03
N GLU A 68 2.75 0.52 -3.88
CA GLU A 68 3.25 -0.50 -4.82
C GLU A 68 2.29 -1.69 -4.92
N ALA A 69 1.78 -2.20 -3.79
CA ALA A 69 0.79 -3.26 -3.78
C ALA A 69 -0.52 -2.85 -4.48
N ARG A 70 -0.98 -1.61 -4.30
CA ARG A 70 -2.16 -1.06 -4.98
C ARG A 70 -1.93 -0.91 -6.48
N ALA A 71 -0.79 -0.38 -6.88
CA ALA A 71 -0.44 -0.19 -8.28
C ALA A 71 -0.38 -1.54 -9.01
N HIS A 72 0.29 -2.53 -8.44
CA HIS A 72 0.35 -3.88 -8.99
C HIS A 72 -1.04 -4.53 -9.09
N ALA A 73 -1.88 -4.39 -8.05
CA ALA A 73 -3.25 -4.91 -8.10
C ALA A 73 -4.10 -4.21 -9.18
N GLN A 74 -3.91 -2.91 -9.39
CA GLN A 74 -4.62 -2.15 -10.43
C GLN A 74 -4.16 -2.56 -11.84
N GLU A 75 -2.86 -2.83 -12.02
CA GLU A 75 -2.31 -3.36 -13.26
C GLU A 75 -2.87 -4.75 -13.58
N GLU A 76 -2.86 -5.69 -12.61
CA GLU A 76 -3.46 -7.01 -12.80
C GLU A 76 -4.96 -6.93 -13.15
N ARG A 77 -5.72 -6.04 -12.51
CA ARG A 77 -7.13 -5.79 -12.85
C ARG A 77 -7.30 -5.31 -14.28
N THR A 78 -6.48 -4.34 -14.69
CA THR A 78 -6.55 -3.76 -16.03
C THR A 78 -6.25 -4.81 -17.10
N ILE A 79 -5.26 -5.67 -16.87
CA ILE A 79 -4.92 -6.79 -17.76
C ILE A 79 -6.08 -7.80 -17.81
N ALA A 80 -6.64 -8.17 -16.66
CA ALA A 80 -7.76 -9.11 -16.59
C ALA A 80 -9.01 -8.56 -17.31
N ASP A 81 -9.36 -7.28 -17.10
CA ASP A 81 -10.49 -6.63 -17.75
C ASP A 81 -10.27 -6.51 -19.28
N ALA A 82 -9.06 -6.14 -19.71
CA ALA A 82 -8.71 -6.11 -21.13
C ALA A 82 -8.80 -7.52 -21.75
N GLY A 83 -8.28 -8.55 -21.08
CA GLY A 83 -8.38 -9.94 -21.50
C GLY A 83 -9.83 -10.41 -21.62
N ALA A 84 -10.67 -10.10 -20.63
CA ALA A 84 -12.09 -10.42 -20.66
C ALA A 84 -12.82 -9.73 -21.83
N SER A 85 -12.55 -8.44 -22.06
CA SER A 85 -13.15 -7.71 -23.19
C SER A 85 -12.69 -8.25 -24.55
N GLY A 86 -11.42 -8.67 -24.66
CA GLY A 86 -10.87 -9.29 -25.86
C GLY A 86 -11.50 -10.65 -26.16
N ALA A 87 -11.73 -11.46 -25.13
CA ALA A 87 -12.43 -12.74 -25.23
C ALA A 87 -13.90 -12.55 -25.64
N ASP A 88 -14.61 -11.59 -25.03
CA ASP A 88 -16.00 -11.27 -25.37
C ASP A 88 -16.11 -10.82 -26.85
N ALA A 89 -15.18 -9.97 -27.31
CA ALA A 89 -15.12 -9.52 -28.71
C ALA A 89 -14.78 -10.65 -29.69
N ALA A 90 -13.85 -11.53 -29.34
CA ALA A 90 -13.53 -12.71 -30.16
C ALA A 90 -14.71 -13.68 -30.26
N GLY A 91 -15.42 -13.91 -29.14
CA GLY A 91 -16.63 -14.71 -29.11
C GLY A 91 -17.74 -14.12 -29.99
N GLN A 92 -17.94 -12.80 -29.97
CA GLN A 92 -18.92 -12.14 -30.85
C GLN A 92 -18.55 -12.30 -32.33
N ARG A 93 -17.29 -12.07 -32.71
CA ARG A 93 -16.83 -12.29 -34.10
C ARG A 93 -17.07 -13.73 -34.56
N LEU A 94 -16.74 -14.71 -33.72
CA LEU A 94 -16.96 -16.12 -34.04
C LEU A 94 -18.45 -16.43 -34.26
N ARG A 95 -19.35 -15.86 -33.45
CA ARG A 95 -20.80 -16.00 -33.65
C ARG A 95 -21.27 -15.36 -34.95
N ASP A 96 -20.78 -14.16 -35.26
CA ASP A 96 -21.15 -13.44 -36.48
C ASP A 96 -20.65 -14.17 -37.74
N ASP A 97 -19.42 -14.67 -37.73
CA ASP A 97 -18.85 -15.45 -38.83
C ASP A 97 -19.53 -16.81 -38.99
N GLY A 98 -19.88 -17.46 -37.87
CA GLY A 98 -20.69 -18.68 -37.86
C GLY A 98 -22.08 -18.45 -38.46
N ALA A 99 -22.74 -17.34 -38.12
CA ALA A 99 -24.05 -16.98 -38.67
C ALA A 99 -23.97 -16.68 -40.17
N LYS A 100 -22.92 -15.98 -40.63
CA LYS A 100 -22.68 -15.74 -42.07
C LYS A 100 -22.42 -17.05 -42.83
N LEU A 101 -21.61 -17.94 -42.26
CA LEU A 101 -21.36 -19.25 -42.86
C LEU A 101 -22.66 -20.06 -42.96
N ALA A 102 -23.45 -20.13 -41.89
CA ALA A 102 -24.74 -20.80 -41.89
C ALA A 102 -25.69 -20.22 -42.96
N ALA A 103 -25.75 -18.90 -43.09
CA ALA A 103 -26.54 -18.23 -44.12
C ALA A 103 -26.05 -18.57 -45.55
N SER A 104 -24.74 -18.65 -45.78
CA SER A 104 -24.15 -18.99 -47.08
C SER A 104 -24.39 -20.45 -47.50
N VAL A 105 -24.46 -21.37 -46.53
CA VAL A 105 -24.69 -22.80 -46.76
C VAL A 105 -26.19 -23.14 -46.82
N SER A 106 -27.07 -22.25 -46.33
CA SER A 106 -28.53 -22.42 -46.33
C SER A 106 -29.20 -22.38 -47.71
N CYS A 107 -28.45 -22.27 -48.81
CA CYS A 107 -28.98 -22.47 -50.17
C CYS A 107 -29.33 -23.96 -50.37
N THR A 108 -30.51 -24.35 -49.89
CA THR A 108 -31.03 -25.72 -50.00
C THR A 108 -31.26 -26.08 -51.46
N GLY A 109 -30.62 -27.14 -51.96
CA GLY A 109 -31.04 -27.80 -53.19
C GLY A 109 -32.50 -28.28 -53.08
N THR A 110 -33.18 -28.42 -54.21
CA THR A 110 -34.62 -28.70 -54.34
C THR A 110 -35.09 -30.07 -53.81
N ASP A 111 -34.20 -30.87 -53.20
CA ASP A 111 -34.50 -32.21 -52.71
C ASP A 111 -35.17 -32.19 -51.32
N THR A 112 -36.50 -32.13 -51.35
CA THR A 112 -37.38 -32.11 -50.18
C THR A 112 -37.24 -33.33 -49.28
N ALA A 113 -36.84 -34.50 -49.81
CA ALA A 113 -36.66 -35.71 -49.03
C ALA A 113 -35.39 -35.67 -48.16
N ALA A 114 -34.32 -35.02 -48.65
CA ALA A 114 -33.11 -34.77 -47.88
C ALA A 114 -33.36 -33.75 -46.76
N ILE A 115 -34.15 -32.70 -47.03
CA ILE A 115 -34.54 -31.69 -46.04
C ILE A 115 -35.38 -32.32 -44.92
N ALA A 116 -36.35 -33.17 -45.25
CA ALA A 116 -37.18 -33.86 -44.27
C ALA A 116 -36.36 -34.76 -43.33
N ARG A 117 -35.36 -35.49 -43.86
CA ARG A 117 -34.44 -36.30 -43.06
C ARG A 117 -33.53 -35.47 -42.14
N GLY A 118 -33.19 -34.24 -42.54
CA GLY A 118 -32.29 -33.34 -41.79
C GLY A 118 -32.95 -32.56 -40.64
N GLN A 119 -34.27 -32.38 -40.63
CA GLN A 119 -34.97 -31.52 -39.66
C GLN A 119 -34.73 -31.86 -38.19
N ALA A 120 -34.63 -33.16 -37.87
CA ALA A 120 -34.34 -33.61 -36.51
C ALA A 120 -32.93 -33.21 -36.08
N ALA A 121 -31.95 -33.35 -36.98
CA ALA A 121 -30.58 -32.95 -36.75
C ALA A 121 -30.44 -31.43 -36.60
N THR A 122 -31.14 -30.63 -37.42
CA THR A 122 -31.15 -29.16 -37.28
C THR A 122 -31.75 -28.72 -35.94
N ARG A 123 -32.85 -29.34 -35.50
CA ARG A 123 -33.44 -29.04 -34.18
C ARG A 123 -32.48 -29.40 -33.03
N ALA A 124 -31.82 -30.55 -33.11
CA ALA A 124 -30.81 -30.93 -32.12
C ALA A 124 -29.63 -29.95 -32.10
N ALA A 125 -29.14 -29.54 -33.28
CA ALA A 125 -28.06 -28.57 -33.40
C ALA A 125 -28.42 -27.19 -32.81
N MET A 126 -29.66 -26.71 -33.00
CA MET A 126 -30.12 -25.45 -32.38
C MET A 126 -30.13 -25.53 -30.85
N VAL A 127 -30.64 -26.63 -30.28
CA VAL A 127 -30.66 -26.83 -28.81
C VAL A 127 -29.24 -26.92 -28.26
N LEU A 128 -28.35 -27.70 -28.89
CA LEU A 128 -26.96 -27.80 -28.47
C LEU A 128 -26.22 -26.46 -28.56
N SER A 129 -26.52 -25.64 -29.58
CA SER A 129 -25.95 -24.30 -29.72
C SER A 129 -26.41 -23.35 -28.61
N ASP A 130 -27.69 -23.37 -28.24
CA ASP A 130 -28.21 -22.57 -27.11
C ASP A 130 -27.62 -23.03 -25.77
N LEU A 131 -27.51 -24.35 -25.55
CA LEU A 131 -26.87 -24.90 -24.36
C LEU A 131 -25.39 -24.51 -24.26
N LEU A 132 -24.65 -24.60 -25.38
CA LEU A 132 -23.26 -24.16 -25.44
C LEU A 132 -23.12 -22.67 -25.14
N ALA A 133 -23.96 -21.82 -25.74
CA ALA A 133 -23.93 -20.38 -25.49
C ALA A 133 -24.19 -20.02 -24.02
N ARG A 134 -25.14 -20.70 -23.36
CA ARG A 134 -25.42 -20.51 -21.93
C ARG A 134 -24.28 -21.03 -21.05
N ALA A 135 -23.69 -22.16 -21.41
CA ALA A 135 -22.57 -22.74 -20.67
C ALA A 135 -21.34 -21.82 -20.75
N ASP A 136 -20.98 -21.36 -21.94
CA ASP A 136 -19.87 -20.42 -22.15
C ASP A 136 -20.09 -19.10 -21.43
N ALA A 137 -21.31 -18.53 -21.50
CA ALA A 137 -21.64 -17.32 -20.76
C ALA A 137 -21.43 -17.50 -19.24
N ARG A 138 -21.84 -18.65 -18.69
CA ARG A 138 -21.60 -18.95 -17.28
C ARG A 138 -20.14 -19.22 -16.94
N ALA A 139 -19.40 -19.88 -17.82
CA ALA A 139 -17.97 -20.05 -17.65
C ALA A 139 -17.24 -18.69 -17.63
N GLY A 140 -17.63 -17.75 -18.52
CA GLY A 140 -17.07 -16.39 -18.56
C GLY A 140 -17.36 -15.59 -17.28
N GLU A 141 -18.59 -15.62 -16.77
CA GLU A 141 -18.93 -14.96 -15.50
C GLU A 141 -18.15 -15.55 -14.31
N LEU A 142 -17.97 -16.89 -14.28
CA LEU A 142 -17.17 -17.55 -13.26
C LEU A 142 -15.69 -17.18 -13.36
N ALA A 143 -15.13 -17.13 -14.58
CA ALA A 143 -13.75 -16.71 -14.80
C ALA A 143 -13.52 -15.27 -14.31
N LYS A 144 -14.40 -14.32 -14.69
CA LYS A 144 -14.36 -12.94 -14.21
C LYS A 144 -14.42 -12.85 -12.67
N ALA A 145 -15.28 -13.63 -12.04
CA ALA A 145 -15.38 -13.67 -10.58
C ALA A 145 -14.11 -14.24 -9.93
N TYR A 146 -13.55 -15.30 -10.51
CA TYR A 146 -12.35 -15.96 -10.00
C TYR A 146 -11.11 -15.07 -10.13
N ASP A 147 -10.94 -14.37 -11.26
CA ASP A 147 -9.84 -13.43 -11.46
C ASP A 147 -9.90 -12.29 -10.45
N ARG A 148 -11.08 -11.71 -10.21
CA ARG A 148 -11.26 -10.68 -9.16
C ARG A 148 -10.93 -11.21 -7.77
N ALA A 149 -11.40 -12.42 -7.43
CA ALA A 149 -11.13 -13.03 -6.14
C ALA A 149 -9.63 -13.31 -5.95
N ARG A 150 -8.96 -13.81 -6.99
CA ARG A 150 -7.51 -14.08 -6.99
C ARG A 150 -6.70 -12.79 -6.82
N ILE A 151 -7.03 -11.74 -7.56
CA ILE A 151 -6.35 -10.44 -7.43
C ILE A 151 -6.55 -9.88 -6.01
N ALA A 152 -7.77 -9.94 -5.47
CA ALA A 152 -8.05 -9.52 -4.09
C ALA A 152 -7.27 -10.34 -3.06
N GLY A 153 -7.19 -11.66 -3.24
CA GLY A 153 -6.41 -12.56 -2.39
C GLY A 153 -4.91 -12.23 -2.40
N ARG A 154 -4.33 -12.06 -3.59
CA ARG A 154 -2.92 -11.64 -3.76
C ARG A 154 -2.63 -10.29 -3.11
N THR A 155 -3.55 -9.34 -3.23
CA THR A 155 -3.43 -8.03 -2.58
C THR A 155 -3.41 -8.19 -1.06
N CYS A 156 -4.30 -9.03 -0.51
CA CYS A 156 -4.35 -9.33 0.92
C CYS A 156 -3.05 -9.98 1.40
N GLU A 157 -2.56 -11.00 0.70
CA GLU A 157 -1.30 -11.69 1.00
C GLU A 157 -0.11 -10.73 0.97
N ALA A 158 0.04 -9.94 -0.10
CA ALA A 158 1.10 -8.95 -0.21
C ALA A 158 1.06 -7.90 0.93
N SER A 159 -0.14 -7.46 1.31
CA SER A 159 -0.31 -6.52 2.43
C SER A 159 0.06 -7.15 3.78
N TYR A 160 -0.27 -8.43 3.97
CA TYR A 160 0.07 -9.18 5.18
C TYR A 160 1.57 -9.45 5.26
N ASP A 161 2.20 -9.88 4.18
CA ASP A 161 3.65 -10.10 4.10
C ASP A 161 4.44 -8.81 4.31
N ALA A 162 3.91 -7.67 3.84
CA ALA A 162 4.47 -6.37 4.18
C ALA A 162 4.43 -6.17 5.70
N LEU A 163 3.29 -6.35 6.36
CA LEU A 163 3.16 -6.22 7.81
C LEU A 163 4.05 -7.20 8.60
N GLN A 164 4.17 -8.46 8.15
CA GLN A 164 4.94 -9.49 8.84
C GLN A 164 6.45 -9.28 8.74
N ARG A 165 6.96 -8.81 7.60
CA ARG A 165 8.38 -8.48 7.42
C ARG A 165 8.84 -7.24 8.22
N HIS A 166 7.92 -6.59 8.93
CA HIS A 166 8.16 -5.44 9.79
C HIS A 166 8.19 -5.78 11.31
N GLN A 167 8.04 -7.05 11.71
CA GLN A 167 8.43 -7.53 13.05
C GLN A 167 9.88 -8.01 13.06
#